data_AF-A0AA42YED0-F1
#
_entry.id   AF-A0AA42YED0-F1
#
_cell.length_a   1.000
_cell.length_b   1.000
_cell.length_c   1.000
_cell.angle_alpha   90.00
_cell.angle_beta   90.00
_cell.angle_gamma   90.00
#
_symmetry.space_group_name_H-M   'P 1'
#
loop_
_entity.id
_entity.type
_entity.pdbx_description
1 polymer ?
#
loop_
_entity_poly.entity_id
_entity_poly.type
_entity_poly.pdbx_seq_one_letter_code
_entity_poly.pdbx_strand_id
1 'polypeptide(L)'
;MQLVAAARDLADAIGGRVWPGWDAAGFEVLLVAGEREVLIGRAVRPPGFEAAAGASAAGDSAEGASAAGAAWRPRVFPETMLATMPVFGPPPTIVVGTPEAAGLGTAEWILVLLHEHFHQWQMRAPDYFAATEALDLAAGDTTGRWMLEYPFPYDEAGVAAGLDALSRRLAGLLRRPADADLSAAAGDFWHRWERLVGALAPADARYLRFQIWQEGVARYVELRLAEELGGGGPAPPAVAALAAPEAFAAAARTARERVFEELAAPDLAGRHRISFYSLGAGLALLLDRTDPGWKARYERPRFALEPPAID
;
A
#
# COMPACT_ATOMS: atom_id res chain seq x y z
N MET A 1 6.79 -1.99 -20.15
CA MET A 1 5.40 -1.63 -20.52
C MET A 1 4.42 -2.78 -20.35
N GLN A 2 4.70 -3.97 -20.90
CA GLN A 2 3.82 -5.16 -20.72
C GLN A 2 3.49 -5.47 -19.25
N LEU A 3 4.47 -5.39 -18.35
CA LEU A 3 4.24 -5.59 -16.90
C LEU A 3 3.30 -4.56 -16.26
N VAL A 4 3.40 -3.29 -16.67
CA VAL A 4 2.50 -2.22 -16.20
C VAL A 4 1.07 -2.48 -16.69
N ALA A 5 0.91 -2.87 -17.96
CA ALA A 5 -0.38 -3.22 -18.52
C ALA A 5 -0.99 -4.44 -17.79
N ALA A 6 -0.21 -5.49 -17.54
CA ALA A 6 -0.67 -6.65 -16.80
C ALA A 6 -1.08 -6.32 -15.35
N ALA A 7 -0.34 -5.45 -14.67
CA ALA A 7 -0.71 -4.98 -13.34
C ALA A 7 -2.02 -4.17 -13.36
N ARG A 8 -2.22 -3.33 -14.38
CA ARG A 8 -3.50 -2.61 -14.57
C ARG A 8 -4.66 -3.56 -14.81
N ASP A 9 -4.52 -4.50 -15.74
CA ASP A 9 -5.56 -5.50 -16.03
C ASP A 9 -5.89 -6.32 -14.78
N LEU A 10 -4.89 -6.58 -13.94
CA LEU A 10 -5.06 -7.24 -12.65
C LEU A 10 -5.85 -6.39 -11.65
N ALA A 11 -5.50 -5.11 -11.50
CA ALA A 11 -6.24 -4.17 -10.65
C ALA A 11 -7.72 -4.09 -11.08
N ASP A 12 -7.99 -3.97 -12.37
CA ASP A 12 -9.34 -3.88 -12.93
C ASP A 12 -10.13 -5.18 -12.68
N ALA A 13 -9.48 -6.34 -12.84
CA ALA A 13 -10.14 -7.64 -12.72
C ALA A 13 -10.44 -8.05 -11.27
N ILE A 14 -9.58 -7.70 -10.31
CA ILE A 14 -9.63 -8.27 -8.96
C ILE A 14 -9.60 -7.22 -7.83
N GLY A 15 -9.28 -5.96 -8.14
CA GLY A 15 -9.15 -4.89 -7.15
C GLY A 15 -10.40 -4.72 -6.30
N GLY A 16 -11.58 -4.70 -6.92
CA GLY A 16 -12.88 -4.59 -6.22
C GLY A 16 -13.20 -5.75 -5.27
N ARG A 17 -12.60 -6.94 -5.47
CA ARG A 17 -12.74 -8.09 -4.56
C ARG A 17 -11.83 -7.95 -3.34
N VAL A 18 -10.63 -7.40 -3.52
CA VAL A 18 -9.68 -7.15 -2.43
C VAL A 18 -10.13 -5.96 -1.59
N TRP A 19 -10.51 -4.87 -2.26
CA TRP A 19 -10.88 -3.61 -1.65
C TRP A 19 -12.04 -2.90 -2.40
N PRO A 20 -13.15 -2.55 -1.72
CA PRO A 20 -14.30 -1.93 -2.37
C PRO A 20 -13.98 -0.66 -3.14
N GLY A 21 -14.32 -0.64 -4.44
CA GLY A 21 -14.16 0.50 -5.33
C GLY A 21 -12.71 0.84 -5.70
N TRP A 22 -11.76 -0.08 -5.47
CA TRP A 22 -10.36 0.09 -5.88
C TRP A 22 -10.13 -0.09 -7.38
N ASP A 23 -10.87 -0.97 -8.01
CA ASP A 23 -10.95 -1.19 -9.46
C ASP A 23 -11.37 0.05 -10.27
N ALA A 24 -11.93 1.07 -9.61
CA ALA A 24 -12.27 2.36 -10.24
C ALA A 24 -11.18 3.44 -10.06
N ALA A 25 -10.03 3.13 -9.45
CA ALA A 25 -8.93 4.07 -9.32
C ALA A 25 -8.26 4.34 -10.67
N GLY A 26 -7.77 5.57 -10.87
CA GLY A 26 -6.92 5.89 -12.01
C GLY A 26 -5.57 5.20 -11.86
N PHE A 27 -5.03 4.69 -12.97
CA PHE A 27 -3.77 3.96 -13.02
C PHE A 27 -2.71 4.79 -13.76
N GLU A 28 -2.09 5.75 -13.04
CA GLU A 28 -1.04 6.60 -13.62
C GLU A 28 0.36 6.15 -13.17
N VAL A 29 1.22 5.81 -14.12
CA VAL A 29 2.56 5.27 -13.85
C VAL A 29 3.61 6.03 -14.62
N LEU A 30 4.69 6.41 -13.93
CA LEU A 30 5.96 6.86 -14.48
C LEU A 30 6.98 5.73 -14.31
N LEU A 31 7.18 4.95 -15.38
CA LEU A 31 8.15 3.86 -15.41
C LEU A 31 9.54 4.43 -15.68
N VAL A 32 10.47 4.23 -14.73
CA VAL A 32 11.88 4.62 -14.84
C VAL A 32 12.67 3.42 -15.38
N ALA A 33 13.23 3.55 -16.59
CA ALA A 33 13.96 2.47 -17.25
C ALA A 33 15.12 2.99 -18.11
N GLY A 34 16.34 2.61 -17.75
CA GLY A 34 17.57 3.09 -18.38
C GLY A 34 17.66 4.62 -18.34
N GLU A 35 17.91 5.23 -19.49
CA GLU A 35 18.04 6.69 -19.61
C GLU A 35 16.70 7.42 -19.82
N ARG A 36 15.56 6.73 -19.68
CA ARG A 36 14.24 7.29 -19.96
C ARG A 36 13.24 7.03 -18.84
N GLU A 37 12.28 7.93 -18.78
CA GLU A 37 11.04 7.75 -18.02
C GLU A 37 9.86 7.71 -18.99
N VAL A 38 8.93 6.78 -18.77
CA VAL A 38 7.73 6.62 -19.60
C VAL A 38 6.50 6.80 -18.73
N LEU A 39 5.74 7.86 -19.01
CA LEU A 39 4.47 8.18 -18.39
C LEU A 39 3.34 7.46 -19.13
N ILE A 40 2.51 6.75 -18.37
CA ILE A 40 1.42 5.90 -18.84
C ILE A 40 0.16 6.26 -18.06
N GLY A 41 -0.99 6.33 -18.75
CA GLY A 41 -2.31 6.48 -18.13
C GLY A 41 -2.72 7.92 -17.77
N ARG A 42 -1.81 8.91 -17.86
CA ARG A 42 -2.14 10.31 -17.57
C ARG A 42 -2.80 10.99 -18.77
N ALA A 43 -3.97 11.58 -18.54
CA ALA A 43 -4.74 12.27 -19.58
C ALA A 43 -4.05 13.55 -20.10
N VAL A 44 -3.43 14.32 -19.20
CA VAL A 44 -2.75 15.58 -19.53
C VAL A 44 -1.24 15.38 -19.43
N ARG A 45 -0.57 15.53 -20.58
CA ARG A 45 0.90 15.41 -20.66
C ARG A 45 1.57 16.56 -19.91
N PRO A 46 2.43 16.28 -18.90
CA PRO A 46 3.20 17.32 -18.22
C PRO A 46 4.25 17.96 -19.13
N PRO A 47 4.71 19.19 -18.83
CA PRO A 47 5.83 19.80 -19.53
C PRO A 47 7.09 18.92 -19.51
N GLY A 48 7.84 18.93 -20.61
CA GLY A 48 9.08 18.17 -20.76
C GLY A 48 8.90 16.71 -21.22
N PHE A 49 7.67 16.26 -21.42
CA PHE A 49 7.38 14.95 -22.01
C PHE A 49 7.10 15.04 -23.52
N GLU A 50 7.70 14.13 -24.27
CA GLU A 50 7.46 13.91 -25.70
C GLU A 50 6.49 12.75 -25.89
N ALA A 51 5.73 12.73 -27.00
CA ALA A 51 4.89 11.57 -27.30
C ALA A 51 5.76 10.34 -27.57
N ALA A 52 5.38 9.18 -27.03
CA ALA A 52 6.04 7.92 -27.40
C ALA A 52 5.72 7.58 -28.87
N ALA A 53 6.74 7.22 -29.65
CA ALA A 53 6.55 6.78 -31.03
C ALA A 53 5.69 5.50 -31.05
N GLY A 54 4.68 5.44 -31.92
CA GLY A 54 3.68 4.35 -31.96
C GLY A 54 2.33 4.70 -31.31
N ALA A 55 2.20 5.85 -30.66
CA ALA A 55 0.91 6.39 -30.19
C ALA A 55 0.10 7.00 -31.35
N SER A 56 -0.27 6.21 -32.36
CA SER A 56 -1.29 6.61 -33.33
C SER A 56 -2.66 6.10 -32.87
N ALA A 57 -3.70 6.91 -33.01
CA ALA A 57 -5.05 6.70 -32.47
C ALA A 57 -5.85 5.51 -33.07
N ALA A 58 -5.22 4.57 -33.78
CA ALA A 58 -5.86 3.35 -34.26
C ALA A 58 -4.76 2.32 -34.62
N GLY A 59 -4.84 1.10 -34.10
CA GLY A 59 -3.92 0.02 -34.50
C GLY A 59 -4.01 -1.24 -33.66
N ASP A 60 -4.63 -2.28 -34.22
CA ASP A 60 -4.86 -3.62 -33.68
C ASP A 60 -3.57 -4.46 -33.46
N SER A 61 -2.82 -4.18 -32.39
CA SER A 61 -1.90 -5.17 -31.83
C SER A 61 -1.94 -5.13 -30.30
N ALA A 62 -1.79 -6.29 -29.66
CA ALA A 62 -1.79 -6.43 -28.19
C ALA A 62 -0.66 -5.63 -27.51
N GLU A 63 0.35 -5.19 -28.27
CA GLU A 63 1.42 -4.28 -27.80
C GLU A 63 1.03 -2.80 -27.95
N GLY A 64 0.15 -2.46 -28.92
CA GLY A 64 -0.26 -1.10 -29.27
C GLY A 64 -1.27 -0.46 -28.31
N ALA A 65 -2.11 -1.26 -27.64
CA ALA A 65 -3.11 -0.74 -26.71
C ALA A 65 -2.50 -0.10 -25.44
N SER A 66 -1.31 -0.54 -25.00
CA SER A 66 -0.64 0.01 -23.80
C SER A 66 0.21 1.27 -24.05
N ALA A 67 0.41 1.65 -25.31
CA ALA A 67 1.19 2.83 -25.71
C ALA A 67 0.34 4.03 -26.14
N ALA A 68 -0.97 3.85 -26.37
CA ALA A 68 -1.87 4.93 -26.72
C ALA A 68 -1.92 5.98 -25.58
N GLY A 69 -1.38 7.17 -25.83
CA GLY A 69 -1.28 8.24 -24.83
C GLY A 69 -0.04 8.20 -23.95
N ALA A 70 0.89 7.25 -24.16
CA ALA A 70 2.15 7.23 -23.44
C ALA A 70 3.06 8.41 -23.87
N ALA A 71 3.79 8.96 -22.91
CA ALA A 71 4.74 10.02 -23.14
C ALA A 71 6.07 9.68 -22.46
N TRP A 72 7.19 10.21 -22.95
CA TRP A 72 8.51 9.93 -22.38
C TRP A 72 9.34 11.18 -22.19
N ARG A 73 10.33 11.11 -21.30
CA ARG A 73 11.38 12.11 -21.12
C ARG A 73 12.71 11.46 -20.72
N PRO A 74 13.84 12.18 -20.79
CA PRO A 74 15.09 11.71 -20.17
C PRO A 74 14.90 11.45 -18.67
N ARG A 75 15.62 10.46 -18.13
CA ARG A 75 15.52 10.06 -16.72
C ARG A 75 15.88 11.21 -15.77
N VAL A 76 15.08 11.35 -14.71
CA VAL A 76 15.21 12.29 -13.60
C VAL A 76 15.22 11.55 -12.26
N PHE A 77 14.37 10.54 -12.10
CA PHE A 77 14.25 9.69 -10.91
C PHE A 77 15.22 8.51 -10.94
N PRO A 78 15.62 7.97 -9.78
CA PRO A 78 16.43 6.76 -9.71
C PRO A 78 15.65 5.54 -10.20
N GLU A 79 16.33 4.57 -10.82
CA GLU A 79 15.70 3.32 -11.29
C GLU A 79 15.25 2.39 -10.15
N THR A 80 15.62 2.71 -8.90
CA THR A 80 15.17 1.98 -7.70
C THR A 80 13.92 2.60 -7.07
N MET A 81 13.33 3.63 -7.69
CA MET A 81 12.16 4.31 -7.14
C MET A 81 10.96 3.36 -7.06
N LEU A 82 10.25 3.39 -5.94
CA LEU A 82 9.00 2.67 -5.68
C LEU A 82 8.17 3.56 -4.75
N ALA A 83 7.37 4.46 -5.32
CA ALA A 83 6.55 5.37 -4.52
C ALA A 83 5.43 6.01 -5.34
N THR A 84 4.35 6.35 -4.65
CA THR A 84 3.23 7.12 -5.19
C THR A 84 3.27 8.55 -4.67
N MET A 85 3.23 9.52 -5.58
CA MET A 85 3.33 10.94 -5.21
C MET A 85 2.68 11.88 -6.24
N PRO A 86 2.24 13.07 -5.82
CA PRO A 86 1.68 14.10 -6.72
C PRO A 86 2.77 14.86 -7.49
N VAL A 87 3.74 14.15 -8.09
CA VAL A 87 4.91 14.75 -8.78
C VAL A 87 4.53 15.71 -9.91
N PHE A 88 3.36 15.53 -10.53
CA PHE A 88 2.82 16.38 -11.59
C PHE A 88 1.56 17.14 -11.17
N GLY A 89 1.35 17.29 -9.85
CA GLY A 89 0.07 17.69 -9.27
C GLY A 89 -0.98 16.56 -9.32
N PRO A 90 -2.15 16.72 -8.68
CA PRO A 90 -3.20 15.71 -8.69
C PRO A 90 -3.65 15.33 -10.11
N PRO A 91 -4.02 14.05 -10.35
CA PRO A 91 -3.94 12.92 -9.43
C PRO A 91 -2.49 12.45 -9.18
N PRO A 92 -2.22 11.73 -8.07
CA PRO A 92 -0.89 11.18 -7.80
C PRO A 92 -0.46 10.17 -8.85
N THR A 93 0.85 10.07 -9.08
CA THR A 93 1.47 9.16 -10.05
C THR A 93 2.37 8.17 -9.32
N ILE A 94 2.32 6.90 -9.70
CA ILE A 94 3.28 5.89 -9.24
C ILE A 94 4.59 6.12 -10.00
N VAL A 95 5.69 6.35 -9.29
CA VAL A 95 7.03 6.40 -9.85
C VAL A 95 7.73 5.09 -9.51
N VAL A 96 8.02 4.28 -10.53
CA VAL A 96 8.45 2.90 -10.37
C VAL A 96 9.58 2.53 -11.32
N GLY A 97 10.61 1.86 -10.80
CA GLY A 97 11.66 1.20 -11.58
C GLY A 97 11.22 -0.06 -12.30
N THR A 98 12.12 -0.68 -13.08
CA THR A 98 11.89 -2.04 -13.60
C THR A 98 12.10 -3.10 -12.51
N PRO A 99 11.58 -4.34 -12.68
CA PRO A 99 11.85 -5.42 -11.73
C PRO A 99 13.34 -5.64 -11.49
N GLU A 100 14.15 -5.60 -12.55
CA GLU A 100 15.59 -5.84 -12.47
C GLU A 100 16.30 -4.75 -11.66
N ALA A 101 15.96 -3.48 -11.89
CA ALA A 101 16.54 -2.37 -11.15
C ALA A 101 16.11 -2.36 -9.68
N ALA A 102 14.88 -2.81 -9.38
CA ALA A 102 14.39 -2.97 -8.02
C ALA A 102 14.89 -4.25 -7.33
N GLY A 103 15.55 -5.17 -8.05
CA GLY A 103 15.99 -6.46 -7.52
C GLY A 103 14.83 -7.41 -7.18
N LEU A 104 13.68 -7.26 -7.84
CA LEU A 104 12.45 -8.00 -7.54
C LEU A 104 12.13 -9.03 -8.63
N GLY A 105 11.53 -10.15 -8.23
CA GLY A 105 10.89 -11.05 -9.18
C GLY A 105 9.64 -10.43 -9.80
N THR A 106 9.20 -10.94 -10.95
CA THR A 106 8.03 -10.40 -11.69
C THR A 106 6.76 -10.34 -10.84
N ALA A 107 6.41 -11.42 -10.14
CA ALA A 107 5.23 -11.44 -9.27
C ALA A 107 5.34 -10.44 -8.12
N GLU A 108 6.51 -10.36 -7.47
CA GLU A 108 6.76 -9.41 -6.38
C GLU A 108 6.68 -7.96 -6.87
N TRP A 109 7.28 -7.65 -8.02
CA TRP A 109 7.20 -6.32 -8.62
C TRP A 109 5.76 -5.92 -8.97
N ILE A 110 4.95 -6.85 -9.50
CA ILE A 110 3.52 -6.60 -9.76
C ILE A 110 2.77 -6.29 -8.46
N LEU A 111 3.02 -7.07 -7.41
CA LEU A 111 2.39 -6.85 -6.09
C LEU A 111 2.80 -5.50 -5.49
N VAL A 112 4.07 -5.11 -5.59
CA VAL A 112 4.57 -3.80 -5.14
C VAL A 112 3.97 -2.66 -5.98
N LEU A 113 3.90 -2.81 -7.31
CA LEU A 113 3.22 -1.83 -8.15
C LEU A 113 1.75 -1.65 -7.75
N LEU A 114 1.09 -2.73 -7.32
CA LEU A 114 -0.29 -2.69 -6.87
C LEU A 114 -0.46 -2.18 -5.43
N HIS A 115 0.54 -2.33 -4.56
CA HIS A 115 0.64 -1.59 -3.31
C HIS A 115 0.66 -0.08 -3.58
N GLU A 116 1.49 0.37 -4.53
CA GLU A 116 1.53 1.77 -4.96
C GLU A 116 0.22 2.23 -5.62
N HIS A 117 -0.42 1.39 -6.43
CA HIS A 117 -1.75 1.69 -6.97
C HIS A 117 -2.81 1.83 -5.88
N PHE A 118 -2.69 1.11 -4.76
CA PHE A 118 -3.57 1.32 -3.62
C PHE A 118 -3.34 2.69 -2.96
N HIS A 119 -2.11 3.21 -2.94
CA HIS A 119 -1.86 4.60 -2.54
C HIS A 119 -2.52 5.60 -3.49
N GLN A 120 -2.54 5.37 -4.81
CA GLN A 120 -3.30 6.23 -5.73
C GLN A 120 -4.79 6.27 -5.35
N TRP A 121 -5.35 5.13 -4.95
CA TRP A 121 -6.71 5.03 -4.47
C TRP A 121 -6.93 5.79 -3.15
N GLN A 122 -6.07 5.60 -2.14
CA GLN A 122 -6.16 6.30 -0.86
C GLN A 122 -6.10 7.82 -1.04
N MET A 123 -5.21 8.28 -1.92
CA MET A 123 -4.95 9.69 -2.21
C MET A 123 -5.98 10.32 -3.17
N ARG A 124 -6.90 9.54 -3.74
CA ARG A 124 -7.92 10.05 -4.69
C ARG A 124 -8.98 10.91 -4.01
N ALA A 125 -9.17 10.75 -2.70
CA ALA A 125 -10.20 11.48 -1.99
C ALA A 125 -9.94 13.00 -2.09
N PRO A 126 -10.94 13.83 -2.44
CA PRO A 126 -10.74 15.25 -2.73
C PRO A 126 -10.04 16.06 -1.63
N ASP A 127 -10.22 15.64 -0.37
CA ASP A 127 -9.68 16.28 0.83
C ASP A 127 -8.54 15.48 1.46
N TYR A 128 -7.97 14.46 0.78
CA TYR A 128 -6.85 13.68 1.32
C TYR A 128 -5.68 14.57 1.75
N PHE A 129 -5.18 15.43 0.85
CA PHE A 129 -4.03 16.28 1.14
C PHE A 129 -4.33 17.30 2.24
N ALA A 130 -5.53 17.87 2.25
CA ALA A 130 -5.97 18.78 3.31
C ALA A 130 -6.11 18.07 4.68
N ALA A 131 -6.61 16.84 4.69
CA ALA A 131 -6.71 16.02 5.90
C ALA A 131 -5.32 15.63 6.43
N THR A 132 -4.39 15.30 5.53
CA THR A 132 -3.00 15.01 5.85
C THR A 132 -2.28 16.24 6.41
N GLU A 133 -2.49 17.43 5.82
CA GLU A 133 -1.98 18.70 6.33
C GLU A 133 -2.56 19.01 7.73
N ALA A 134 -3.84 18.75 7.94
CA ALA A 134 -4.52 18.94 9.23
C ALA A 134 -4.01 18.02 10.35
N LEU A 135 -3.18 17.01 10.05
CA LEU A 135 -2.45 16.26 11.08
C LEU A 135 -1.40 17.13 11.78
N ASP A 136 -0.96 18.24 11.17
CA ASP A 136 0.01 19.19 11.72
C ASP A 136 1.31 18.48 12.17
N LEU A 137 1.85 17.64 11.27
CA LEU A 137 3.06 16.84 11.51
C LEU A 137 4.25 17.28 10.67
N ALA A 138 4.02 18.11 9.65
CA ALA A 138 5.04 18.49 8.69
C ALA A 138 6.13 19.40 9.27
N ALA A 139 5.82 20.16 10.34
CA ALA A 139 6.75 21.08 11.00
C ALA A 139 7.50 22.02 10.02
N GLY A 140 6.80 22.48 8.97
CA GLY A 140 7.36 23.34 7.92
C GLY A 140 7.95 22.60 6.71
N ASP A 141 7.98 21.26 6.72
CA ASP A 141 8.34 20.47 5.55
C ASP A 141 7.28 20.59 4.45
N THR A 142 7.72 21.05 3.28
CA THR A 142 6.89 21.19 2.07
C THR A 142 7.17 20.10 1.04
N THR A 143 8.13 19.21 1.31
CA THR A 143 8.55 18.14 0.41
C THR A 143 7.82 16.81 0.65
N GLY A 144 7.14 16.67 1.80
CA GLY A 144 6.45 15.45 2.21
C GLY A 144 7.35 14.41 2.87
N ARG A 145 8.65 14.70 3.03
CA ARG A 145 9.63 13.84 3.71
C ARG A 145 9.30 13.57 5.17
N TRP A 146 8.54 14.44 5.84
CA TRP A 146 8.07 14.21 7.21
C TRP A 146 7.37 12.86 7.33
N MET A 147 6.65 12.39 6.30
CA MET A 147 6.00 11.08 6.33
C MET A 147 6.99 9.91 6.47
N LEU A 148 8.25 10.11 6.09
CA LEU A 148 9.32 9.12 6.13
C LEU A 148 10.27 9.34 7.32
N GLU A 149 10.46 10.59 7.73
CA GLU A 149 11.51 11.06 8.64
C GLU A 149 10.97 11.64 9.95
N TYR A 150 9.65 11.57 10.19
CA TYR A 150 9.05 12.06 11.42
C TYR A 150 9.75 11.45 12.65
N PRO A 151 10.13 12.27 13.65
CA PRO A 151 10.94 11.85 14.80
C PRO A 151 10.08 11.17 15.87
N PHE A 152 9.38 10.10 15.49
CA PHE A 152 8.66 9.26 16.45
C PHE A 152 9.64 8.67 17.48
N PRO A 153 9.23 8.48 18.75
CA PRO A 153 10.11 7.97 19.80
C PRO A 153 10.39 6.46 19.66
N TYR A 154 11.07 6.06 18.57
CA TYR A 154 11.37 4.65 18.25
C TYR A 154 12.23 3.94 19.31
N ASP A 155 13.13 4.69 19.98
CA ASP A 155 14.06 4.18 20.98
C ASP A 155 13.57 4.35 22.44
N GLU A 156 12.39 4.95 22.64
CA GLU A 156 11.86 5.18 23.98
C GLU A 156 11.31 3.87 24.55
N ALA A 157 11.85 3.46 25.70
CA ALA A 157 11.61 2.12 26.24
C ALA A 157 10.12 1.85 26.54
N GLY A 158 9.38 2.87 26.98
CA GLY A 158 7.94 2.76 27.24
C GLY A 158 7.14 2.50 25.97
N VAL A 159 7.36 3.32 24.93
CA VAL A 159 6.75 3.17 23.61
C VAL A 159 7.10 1.81 22.99
N ALA A 160 8.38 1.44 22.98
CA ALA A 160 8.85 0.19 22.39
C ALA A 160 8.24 -1.03 23.09
N ALA A 161 8.23 -1.06 24.43
CA ALA A 161 7.61 -2.15 25.18
C ALA A 161 6.09 -2.23 24.97
N GLY A 162 5.41 -1.08 24.87
CA GLY A 162 3.98 -1.02 24.60
C GLY A 162 3.61 -1.56 23.22
N LEU A 163 4.34 -1.15 22.18
CA LEU A 163 4.14 -1.65 20.81
C LEU A 163 4.54 -3.12 20.66
N ASP A 164 5.60 -3.58 21.34
CA ASP A 164 5.99 -5.00 21.35
C ASP A 164 4.86 -5.86 21.95
N ALA A 165 4.33 -5.47 23.10
CA ALA A 165 3.24 -6.18 23.77
C ALA A 165 1.96 -6.24 22.91
N LEU A 166 1.59 -5.13 22.25
CA LEU A 166 0.45 -5.11 21.33
C LEU A 166 0.67 -5.99 20.10
N SER A 167 1.84 -5.90 19.47
CA SER A 167 2.16 -6.66 18.26
C SER A 167 2.13 -8.17 18.51
N ARG A 168 2.75 -8.63 19.62
CA ARG A 168 2.71 -10.05 20.01
C ARG A 168 1.30 -10.52 20.34
N ARG A 169 0.49 -9.66 20.97
CA ARG A 169 -0.92 -9.96 21.26
C ARG A 169 -1.74 -10.10 19.98
N LEU A 170 -1.53 -9.20 19.02
CA LEU A 170 -2.15 -9.25 17.70
C LEU A 170 -1.76 -10.53 16.97
N ALA A 171 -0.48 -10.90 16.92
CA ALA A 171 -0.03 -12.18 16.38
C ALA A 171 -0.74 -13.37 17.05
N GLY A 172 -0.89 -13.35 18.38
CA GLY A 172 -1.62 -14.36 19.13
C GLY A 172 -3.10 -14.47 18.77
N LEU A 173 -3.78 -13.34 18.52
CA LEU A 173 -5.17 -13.32 18.06
C LEU A 173 -5.29 -13.89 16.64
N LEU A 174 -4.40 -13.47 15.74
CA LEU A 174 -4.45 -13.86 14.33
C LEU A 174 -4.11 -15.34 14.11
N ARG A 175 -3.36 -15.97 15.01
CA ARG A 175 -3.07 -17.42 14.98
C ARG A 175 -4.22 -18.31 15.46
N ARG A 176 -5.28 -17.73 16.06
CA ARG A 176 -6.45 -18.52 16.48
C ARG A 176 -7.19 -19.06 15.25
N PRO A 177 -7.81 -20.25 15.34
CA PRO A 177 -8.62 -20.83 14.26
C PRO A 177 -9.62 -19.83 13.68
N ALA A 178 -9.94 -19.96 12.39
CA ALA A 178 -10.79 -18.99 11.68
C ALA A 178 -12.20 -18.85 12.29
N ASP A 179 -12.73 -19.94 12.85
CA ASP A 179 -14.04 -20.04 13.51
C ASP A 179 -14.02 -19.64 15.00
N ALA A 180 -12.85 -19.28 15.54
CA ALA A 180 -12.74 -18.85 16.93
C ALA A 180 -13.48 -17.51 17.13
N ASP A 181 -14.34 -17.46 18.16
CA ASP A 181 -14.91 -16.20 18.65
C ASP A 181 -13.79 -15.33 19.25
N LEU A 182 -13.55 -14.19 18.61
CA LEU A 182 -12.54 -13.21 19.02
C LEU A 182 -13.12 -12.03 19.78
N SER A 183 -14.44 -11.90 19.93
CA SER A 183 -15.10 -10.67 20.39
C SER A 183 -14.48 -10.09 21.67
N ALA A 184 -14.45 -10.88 22.76
CA ALA A 184 -13.87 -10.44 24.03
C ALA A 184 -12.36 -10.17 23.94
N ALA A 185 -11.63 -10.97 23.16
CA ALA A 185 -10.18 -10.87 23.07
C ALA A 185 -9.74 -9.66 22.21
N ALA A 186 -10.53 -9.34 21.17
CA ALA A 186 -10.40 -8.14 20.35
C ALA A 186 -10.78 -6.89 21.13
N GLY A 187 -11.85 -6.94 21.94
CA GLY A 187 -12.20 -5.86 22.87
C GLY A 187 -11.05 -5.50 23.83
N ASP A 188 -10.43 -6.49 24.48
CA ASP A 188 -9.24 -6.25 25.34
C ASP A 188 -8.04 -5.74 24.53
N PHE A 189 -7.88 -6.17 23.28
CA PHE A 189 -6.82 -5.64 22.40
C PHE A 189 -7.03 -4.16 22.11
N TRP A 190 -8.23 -3.75 21.68
CA TRP A 190 -8.54 -2.35 21.38
C TRP A 190 -8.49 -1.45 22.63
N HIS A 191 -8.87 -1.97 23.81
CA HIS A 191 -8.69 -1.24 25.05
C HIS A 191 -7.20 -0.97 25.37
N ARG A 192 -6.32 -1.94 25.11
CA ARG A 192 -4.87 -1.77 25.28
C ARG A 192 -4.27 -0.85 24.22
N TRP A 193 -4.77 -0.93 22.99
CA TRP A 193 -4.43 -0.03 21.90
C TRP A 193 -4.68 1.43 22.32
N GLU A 194 -5.90 1.76 22.77
CA GLU A 194 -6.23 3.12 23.23
C GLU A 194 -5.38 3.57 24.42
N ARG A 195 -5.07 2.66 25.36
CA ARG A 195 -4.16 2.98 26.47
C ARG A 195 -2.75 3.33 26.00
N LEU A 196 -2.21 2.61 25.00
CA LEU A 196 -0.91 2.94 24.43
C LEU A 196 -0.97 4.27 23.70
N VAL A 197 -1.93 4.43 22.80
CA VAL A 197 -2.05 5.65 21.98
C VAL A 197 -2.28 6.88 22.86
N GLY A 198 -3.08 6.76 23.93
CA GLY A 198 -3.28 7.83 24.91
C GLY A 198 -2.07 8.15 25.79
N ALA A 199 -1.05 7.28 25.82
CA ALA A 199 0.22 7.55 26.51
C ALA A 199 1.26 8.25 25.63
N LEU A 200 1.05 8.28 24.30
CA LEU A 200 1.92 8.99 23.36
C LEU A 200 1.68 10.50 23.41
N ALA A 201 2.66 11.28 22.96
CA ALA A 201 2.39 12.68 22.65
C ALA A 201 1.32 12.77 21.55
N PRO A 202 0.46 13.81 21.56
CA PRO A 202 -0.63 13.91 20.58
C PRO A 202 -0.18 13.85 19.11
N ALA A 203 0.98 14.40 18.79
CA ALA A 203 1.55 14.34 17.43
C ALA A 203 2.01 12.91 17.07
N ASP A 204 2.67 12.21 17.99
CA ASP A 204 3.13 10.84 17.80
C ASP A 204 1.96 9.86 17.63
N ALA A 205 0.88 10.06 18.39
CA ALA A 205 -0.37 9.31 18.22
C ALA A 205 -0.95 9.48 16.81
N ARG A 206 -0.99 10.72 16.29
CA ARG A 206 -1.46 11.01 14.92
C ARG A 206 -0.55 10.39 13.87
N TYR A 207 0.77 10.48 14.06
CA TYR A 207 1.74 9.87 13.14
C TYR A 207 1.61 8.34 13.09
N LEU A 208 1.53 7.67 14.26
CA LEU A 208 1.33 6.22 14.33
C LEU A 208 0.08 5.78 13.57
N ARG A 209 -1.05 6.45 13.83
CA ARG A 209 -2.31 6.13 13.15
C ARG A 209 -2.25 6.42 11.65
N PHE A 210 -1.62 7.51 11.24
CA PHE A 210 -1.39 7.83 9.83
C PHE A 210 -0.59 6.73 9.12
N GLN A 211 0.54 6.30 9.69
CA GLN A 211 1.39 5.25 9.10
C GLN A 211 0.66 3.91 9.00
N ILE A 212 -0.08 3.52 10.04
CA ILE A 212 -0.88 2.29 10.03
C ILE A 212 -1.98 2.35 8.98
N TRP A 213 -2.67 3.49 8.88
CA TRP A 213 -3.72 3.69 7.89
C TRP A 213 -3.15 3.67 6.47
N GLN A 214 -2.07 4.43 6.22
CA GLN A 214 -1.49 4.60 4.90
C GLN A 214 -0.74 3.34 4.44
N GLU A 215 0.33 2.96 5.14
CA GLU A 215 1.27 1.92 4.75
C GLU A 215 0.84 0.54 5.22
N GLY A 216 0.26 0.46 6.43
CA GLY A 216 -0.18 -0.80 7.00
C GLY A 216 -1.34 -1.44 6.24
N VAL A 217 -2.33 -0.64 5.83
CA VAL A 217 -3.44 -1.15 5.00
C VAL A 217 -2.98 -1.45 3.57
N ALA A 218 -2.04 -0.69 3.01
CA ALA A 218 -1.44 -1.03 1.72
C ALA A 218 -0.70 -2.38 1.77
N ARG A 219 0.05 -2.66 2.86
CA ARG A 219 0.65 -3.98 3.11
C ARG A 219 -0.40 -5.09 3.23
N TYR A 220 -1.54 -4.82 3.86
CA TYR A 220 -2.67 -5.76 3.89
C TYR A 220 -3.22 -6.03 2.48
N VAL A 221 -3.40 -4.99 1.66
CA VAL A 221 -3.86 -5.14 0.27
C VAL A 221 -2.88 -5.99 -0.55
N GLU A 222 -1.57 -5.73 -0.44
CA GLU A 222 -0.51 -6.55 -1.05
C GLU A 222 -0.65 -8.04 -0.69
N LEU A 223 -0.82 -8.34 0.60
CA LEU A 223 -1.02 -9.71 1.09
C LEU A 223 -2.29 -10.35 0.52
N ARG A 224 -3.43 -9.66 0.62
CA ARG A 224 -4.73 -10.18 0.15
C ARG A 224 -4.71 -10.42 -1.36
N LEU A 225 -4.09 -9.52 -2.11
CA LEU A 225 -3.92 -9.66 -3.54
C LEU A 225 -3.10 -10.91 -3.89
N ALA A 226 -1.98 -11.11 -3.19
CA ALA A 226 -1.15 -12.31 -3.37
C ALA A 226 -1.92 -13.60 -3.01
N GLU A 227 -2.72 -13.60 -1.95
CA GLU A 227 -3.56 -14.73 -1.55
C GLU A 227 -4.63 -15.07 -2.59
N GLU A 228 -5.33 -14.08 -3.13
CA GLU A 228 -6.35 -14.28 -4.18
C GLU A 228 -5.74 -14.91 -5.44
N LEU A 229 -4.53 -14.49 -5.82
CA LEU A 229 -3.81 -15.03 -6.98
C LEU A 229 -3.17 -16.38 -6.72
N GLY A 230 -2.63 -16.59 -5.52
CA GLY A 230 -2.00 -17.85 -5.11
C GLY A 230 -3.00 -18.97 -4.80
N GLY A 231 -4.26 -18.61 -4.46
CA GLY A 231 -5.32 -19.54 -4.09
C GLY A 231 -6.01 -20.25 -5.28
N GLY A 232 -5.53 -20.06 -6.50
CA GLY A 232 -6.12 -20.65 -7.71
C GLY A 232 -7.29 -19.85 -8.30
N GLY A 233 -7.47 -18.59 -7.89
CA GLY A 233 -8.36 -17.67 -8.59
C GLY A 233 -7.89 -17.43 -10.04
N PRO A 234 -8.79 -17.12 -10.98
CA PRO A 234 -8.39 -16.85 -12.36
C PRO A 234 -7.58 -15.55 -12.42
N ALA A 235 -6.30 -15.66 -12.77
CA ALA A 235 -5.49 -14.52 -13.15
C ALA A 235 -5.87 -14.07 -14.58
N PRO A 236 -5.86 -12.76 -14.88
CA PRO A 236 -6.01 -12.28 -16.25
C PRO A 236 -4.96 -12.93 -17.17
N PRO A 237 -5.27 -13.22 -18.45
CA PRO A 237 -4.33 -13.86 -19.37
C PRO A 237 -2.97 -13.15 -19.48
N ALA A 238 -2.96 -11.82 -19.44
CA ALA A 238 -1.72 -11.03 -19.47
C ALA A 238 -0.82 -11.31 -18.24
N VAL A 239 -1.41 -11.51 -17.06
CA VAL A 239 -0.67 -11.85 -15.84
C VAL A 239 -0.20 -13.29 -15.89
N ALA A 240 -1.07 -14.22 -16.30
CA ALA A 240 -0.75 -15.64 -16.42
C ALA A 240 0.38 -15.93 -17.42
N ALA A 241 0.53 -15.07 -18.44
CA ALA A 241 1.63 -15.14 -19.40
C ALA A 241 2.97 -14.65 -18.85
N LEU A 242 2.97 -13.81 -17.81
CA LEU A 242 4.17 -13.14 -17.28
C LEU A 242 4.69 -13.75 -15.98
N ALA A 243 3.81 -14.34 -15.18
CA ALA A 243 4.18 -15.02 -13.95
C ALA A 243 3.34 -16.27 -13.72
N ALA A 244 4.01 -17.36 -13.34
CA ALA A 244 3.34 -18.61 -13.01
C ALA A 244 2.50 -18.44 -11.72
N PRO A 245 1.33 -19.10 -11.60
CA PRO A 245 0.51 -19.06 -10.38
C PRO A 245 1.30 -19.41 -9.11
N GLU A 246 2.29 -20.29 -9.20
CA GLU A 246 3.16 -20.70 -8.10
C GLU A 246 4.01 -19.54 -7.56
N ALA A 247 4.36 -18.56 -8.41
CA ALA A 247 5.10 -17.38 -8.00
C ALA A 247 4.25 -16.47 -7.11
N PHE A 248 2.95 -16.30 -7.43
CA PHE A 248 2.01 -15.57 -6.56
C PHE A 248 1.71 -16.34 -5.28
N ALA A 249 1.58 -17.67 -5.34
CA ALA A 249 1.42 -18.49 -4.15
C ALA A 249 2.65 -18.41 -3.22
N ALA A 250 3.86 -18.36 -3.78
CA ALA A 250 5.08 -18.13 -3.01
C ALA A 250 5.10 -16.73 -2.39
N ALA A 251 4.79 -15.70 -3.18
CA ALA A 251 4.70 -14.33 -2.68
C ALA A 251 3.67 -14.18 -1.56
N ALA A 252 2.52 -14.86 -1.65
CA ALA A 252 1.49 -14.86 -0.61
C ALA A 252 1.99 -15.48 0.71
N ARG A 253 2.70 -16.61 0.62
CA ARG A 253 3.33 -17.24 1.80
C ARG A 253 4.36 -16.31 2.42
N THR A 254 5.27 -15.76 1.63
CA THR A 254 6.30 -14.84 2.11
C THR A 254 5.71 -13.58 2.72
N ALA A 255 4.71 -12.96 2.09
CA ALA A 255 4.03 -11.78 2.64
C ALA A 255 3.34 -12.09 3.97
N ARG A 256 2.67 -13.26 4.06
CA ARG A 256 2.03 -13.69 5.30
C ARG A 256 3.06 -13.95 6.39
N GLU A 257 4.08 -14.75 6.10
CA GLU A 257 5.16 -15.07 7.03
C GLU A 257 5.79 -13.79 7.57
N ARG A 258 6.13 -12.84 6.69
CA ARG A 258 6.67 -11.52 7.08
C ARG A 258 5.78 -10.80 8.08
N VAL A 259 4.48 -10.65 7.80
CA VAL A 259 3.54 -9.99 8.71
C VAL A 259 3.52 -10.68 10.07
N PHE A 260 3.41 -12.01 10.10
CA PHE A 260 3.32 -12.76 11.35
C PHE A 260 4.64 -12.81 12.13
N GLU A 261 5.79 -12.87 11.45
CA GLU A 261 7.12 -12.84 12.06
C GLU A 261 7.43 -11.47 12.65
N GLU A 262 7.18 -10.39 11.91
CA GLU A 262 7.40 -9.04 12.40
C GLU A 262 6.50 -8.68 13.59
N LEU A 263 5.25 -9.16 13.60
CA LEU A 263 4.36 -9.03 14.76
C LEU A 263 4.80 -9.89 15.96
N ALA A 264 5.37 -11.07 15.71
CA ALA A 264 5.80 -12.00 16.77
C ALA A 264 7.21 -11.69 17.31
N ALA A 265 8.04 -11.01 16.52
CA ALA A 265 9.33 -10.45 16.91
C ALA A 265 9.41 -8.97 16.51
N PRO A 266 8.67 -8.09 17.20
CA PRO A 266 8.71 -6.65 17.00
C PRO A 266 10.11 -6.10 17.25
N ASP A 267 10.50 -5.12 16.43
CA ASP A 267 11.79 -4.43 16.53
C ASP A 267 11.60 -2.97 16.14
N LEU A 268 10.98 -2.21 17.04
CA LEU A 268 10.65 -0.80 16.79
C LEU A 268 11.90 0.04 16.53
N ALA A 269 12.94 -0.17 17.34
CA ALA A 269 14.20 0.57 17.24
C ALA A 269 14.94 0.24 15.95
N GLY A 270 15.05 -1.03 15.55
CA GLY A 270 15.77 -1.43 14.35
C GLY A 270 15.02 -1.18 13.04
N ARG A 271 13.68 -1.36 13.02
CA ARG A 271 12.86 -1.21 11.80
C ARG A 271 12.19 0.15 11.67
N HIS A 272 12.19 0.98 12.71
CA HIS A 272 11.53 2.29 12.73
C HIS A 272 10.08 2.20 12.21
N ARG A 273 9.69 3.10 11.28
CA ARG A 273 8.34 3.16 10.69
C ARG A 273 7.90 1.86 10.02
N ILE A 274 8.83 1.03 9.53
CA ILE A 274 8.51 -0.24 8.87
C ILE A 274 7.80 -1.18 9.86
N SER A 275 8.05 -1.05 11.16
CA SER A 275 7.31 -1.77 12.21
C SER A 275 5.80 -1.53 12.15
N PHE A 276 5.37 -0.36 11.66
CA PHE A 276 3.95 -0.01 11.56
C PHE A 276 3.25 -0.71 10.39
N TYR A 277 3.99 -1.24 9.43
CA TYR A 277 3.43 -1.79 8.20
C TYR A 277 2.80 -3.15 8.51
N SER A 278 3.55 -4.04 9.17
CA SER A 278 3.01 -5.33 9.64
C SER A 278 2.02 -5.17 10.78
N LEU A 279 2.18 -4.15 11.64
CA LEU A 279 1.19 -3.79 12.64
C LEU A 279 -0.16 -3.45 11.98
N GLY A 280 -0.19 -2.50 11.05
CA GLY A 280 -1.42 -2.11 10.37
C GLY A 280 -2.01 -3.21 9.50
N ALA A 281 -1.17 -4.04 8.84
CA ALA A 281 -1.66 -5.21 8.12
C ALA A 281 -2.32 -6.22 9.06
N GLY A 282 -1.74 -6.45 10.23
CA GLY A 282 -2.33 -7.29 11.27
C GLY A 282 -3.64 -6.72 11.82
N LEU A 283 -3.75 -5.40 11.99
CA LEU A 283 -4.98 -4.74 12.44
C LEU A 283 -6.10 -4.94 11.40
N ALA A 284 -5.81 -4.76 10.12
CA ALA A 284 -6.75 -5.03 9.04
C ALA A 284 -7.21 -6.51 9.02
N LEU A 285 -6.30 -7.47 9.23
CA LEU A 285 -6.65 -8.88 9.36
C LEU A 285 -7.52 -9.18 10.60
N LEU A 286 -7.32 -8.47 11.70
CA LEU A 286 -8.17 -8.58 12.89
C LEU A 286 -9.58 -8.05 12.57
N LEU A 287 -9.66 -6.88 11.94
CA LEU A 287 -10.93 -6.24 11.56
C LEU A 287 -11.74 -7.08 10.57
N ASP A 288 -11.09 -7.76 9.61
CA ASP A 288 -11.78 -8.71 8.73
C ASP A 288 -12.54 -9.80 9.51
N ARG A 289 -12.06 -10.17 10.69
CA ARG A 289 -12.67 -11.20 11.54
C ARG A 289 -13.67 -10.66 12.54
N THR A 290 -13.52 -9.40 12.97
CA THR A 290 -14.29 -8.85 14.10
C THR A 290 -15.27 -7.77 13.71
N ASP A 291 -15.14 -7.19 12.51
CA ASP A 291 -15.94 -6.07 12.06
C ASP A 291 -16.12 -6.07 10.53
N PRO A 292 -17.06 -6.85 9.97
CA PRO A 292 -17.25 -6.97 8.53
C PRO A 292 -17.50 -5.64 7.79
N GLY A 293 -17.89 -4.58 8.49
CA GLY A 293 -18.16 -3.25 7.92
C GLY A 293 -16.95 -2.32 7.88
N TRP A 294 -15.78 -2.72 8.39
CA TRP A 294 -14.65 -1.81 8.61
C TRP A 294 -14.14 -1.14 7.34
N LYS A 295 -14.07 -1.87 6.21
CA LYS A 295 -13.61 -1.32 4.91
C LYS A 295 -14.51 -0.18 4.41
N ALA A 296 -15.81 -0.25 4.68
CA ALA A 296 -16.76 0.80 4.29
C ALA A 296 -16.56 2.11 5.10
N ARG A 297 -15.90 2.03 6.26
CA ARG A 297 -15.62 3.17 7.14
C ARG A 297 -14.16 3.63 7.05
N TYR A 298 -13.33 2.96 6.25
CA TYR A 298 -11.90 3.25 6.17
C TYR A 298 -11.58 4.70 5.77
N GLU A 299 -12.41 5.31 4.91
CA GLU A 299 -12.25 6.72 4.52
C GLU A 299 -12.87 7.69 5.55
N ARG A 300 -13.62 7.21 6.56
CA ARG A 300 -14.40 8.04 7.49
C ARG A 300 -14.56 7.39 8.89
N PRO A 301 -13.81 7.84 9.91
CA PRO A 301 -12.75 8.86 9.85
C PRO A 301 -11.48 8.34 9.17
N ARG A 302 -10.75 9.23 8.50
CA ARG A 302 -9.41 8.90 7.95
C ARG A 302 -8.37 8.79 9.07
N PHE A 303 -7.29 8.08 8.78
CA PHE A 303 -6.15 7.93 9.69
C PHE A 303 -6.55 7.33 11.04
N ALA A 304 -7.50 6.41 11.03
CA ALA A 304 -7.92 5.60 12.16
C ALA A 304 -8.43 4.26 11.63
N LEU A 305 -8.09 3.17 12.31
CA LEU A 305 -8.62 1.83 12.02
C LEU A 305 -9.47 1.28 13.16
N GLU A 306 -9.41 1.95 14.31
CA GLU A 306 -10.10 1.55 15.52
C GLU A 306 -11.61 1.46 15.26
N PRO A 307 -12.28 0.41 15.78
CA PRO A 307 -13.72 0.36 15.77
C PRO A 307 -14.30 1.59 16.47
N PRO A 308 -15.48 2.08 16.04
CA PRO A 308 -16.21 3.08 16.80
C PRO A 308 -16.35 2.62 18.26
N ALA A 309 -16.33 3.56 19.20
CA ALA A 309 -16.61 3.24 20.60
C ALA A 309 -17.91 2.45 20.67
N ILE A 310 -17.85 1.25 21.27
CA ILE A 310 -19.04 0.47 21.56
C ILE A 310 -19.63 1.11 22.81
N ASP A 311 -20.73 1.85 22.63
CA ASP A 311 -21.54 2.39 23.73
C ASP A 311 -22.10 1.26 24.61
#